data_AF-A0A8T1BRV2-F1
#
_entry.id   AF-A0A8T1BRV2-F1
#
_cell.length_a   1.000
_cell.length_b   1.000
_cell.length_c   1.000
_cell.angle_alpha   90.00
_cell.angle_beta   90.00
_cell.angle_gamma   90.00
#
_symmetry.space_group_name_H-M   'P 1'
#
loop_
_entity.id
_entity.type
_entity.pdbx_description
1 polymer ?
#
loop_
_entity_poly.entity_id
_entity_poly.type
_entity_poly.pdbx_seq_one_letter_code
_entity_poly.pdbx_strand_id
1 'polypeptide(L)'
;MTKHTNGASTFVVSGSYGSVLMERFMNSPLPMVSGYVLDSIATALGAPADEFLYLSNWGRYFGEVGDNFLALRKKDHSVRIHFGSTSLRDTLQNVIEQFEKEPNSTCAKLISNVKTIRGGDPPAVALRVGHGALLMDMYQRRFISAFVYRLNRCEPDDVDVLTLFIKSLNALSDPIPEDAYASALLYYLIVYSEMWENPTPDQAQMTTRFMNSRISNGQTYLLNSQYCAFSKAKSSSCDEFGVGRYDANGIIYEHDQYWNKTASIPKNTSVLLFSGGLDPQTPSYEGLLKIVLKSIESTLKE
;
A
#
# COMPACT_ATOMS: atom_id res chain seq x y z
N MET A 1 28.26 12.88 28.44
CA MET A 1 27.97 12.76 26.99
C MET A 1 28.78 13.82 26.27
N THR A 2 29.83 13.46 25.50
CA THR A 2 30.55 14.35 24.56
C THR A 2 31.81 13.64 24.03
N LYS A 3 31.65 12.68 23.11
CA LYS A 3 32.81 12.27 22.28
C LYS A 3 32.50 12.19 20.78
N HIS A 4 31.22 12.26 20.40
CA HIS A 4 30.78 12.06 19.02
C HIS A 4 29.70 13.05 18.54
N THR A 5 29.46 14.16 19.25
CA THR A 5 28.47 15.16 18.82
C THR A 5 29.17 16.46 18.41
N ASN A 6 28.70 17.08 17.33
CA ASN A 6 29.24 18.33 16.79
C ASN A 6 28.55 19.59 17.36
N GLY A 7 27.64 19.42 18.33
CA GLY A 7 26.87 20.52 18.93
C GLY A 7 25.74 21.08 18.06
N ALA A 8 25.49 20.52 16.88
CA ALA A 8 24.40 20.93 16.00
C ALA A 8 23.05 20.29 16.38
N SER A 9 21.95 20.98 16.04
CA SER A 9 20.60 20.41 16.11
C SER A 9 20.49 19.18 15.23
N THR A 10 20.02 18.06 15.80
CA THR A 10 19.83 16.80 15.06
C THR A 10 18.35 16.58 14.80
N PHE A 11 17.99 16.34 13.53
CA PHE A 11 16.64 15.92 13.15
C PHE A 11 16.71 14.49 12.63
N VAL A 12 15.79 13.64 13.08
CA VAL A 12 15.65 12.28 12.58
C VAL A 12 14.46 12.23 11.65
N VAL A 13 14.67 11.70 10.43
CA VAL A 13 13.64 11.61 9.39
C VAL A 13 13.29 10.15 9.17
N SER A 14 12.00 9.87 9.02
CA SER A 14 11.48 8.53 8.73
C SER A 14 10.43 8.59 7.63
N GLY A 15 10.31 7.49 6.90
CA GLY A 15 9.33 7.29 5.83
C GLY A 15 8.70 5.91 5.92
N SER A 16 7.40 5.77 5.65
CA SER A 16 6.71 4.47 5.58
C SER A 16 6.90 3.65 6.87
N TYR A 17 7.32 2.38 6.80
CA TYR A 17 7.64 1.55 7.98
C TYR A 17 8.65 2.22 8.94
N GLY A 18 9.52 3.10 8.44
CA GLY A 18 10.42 3.88 9.29
C GLY A 18 9.68 4.71 10.34
N SER A 19 8.42 5.10 10.10
CA SER A 19 7.59 5.80 11.10
C SER A 19 7.28 4.92 12.32
N VAL A 20 7.07 3.62 12.13
CA VAL A 20 6.90 2.65 13.24
C VAL A 20 8.19 2.57 14.07
N LEU A 21 9.35 2.52 13.40
CA LEU A 21 10.65 2.50 14.07
C LEU A 21 10.95 3.83 14.79
N MET A 22 10.56 4.96 14.18
CA MET A 22 10.72 6.28 14.76
C MET A 22 10.00 6.38 16.10
N GLU A 23 8.80 5.82 16.22
CA GLU A 23 8.04 5.85 17.47
C GLU A 23 8.69 5.00 18.56
N ARG A 24 9.24 3.82 18.23
CA ARG A 24 10.05 3.05 19.19
C ARG A 24 11.28 3.84 19.62
N PHE A 25 11.92 4.54 18.70
CA PHE A 25 13.06 5.41 18.99
C PHE A 25 12.68 6.60 19.89
N MET A 26 11.49 7.20 19.69
CA MET A 26 10.96 8.28 20.52
C MET A 26 10.65 7.84 21.96
N ASN A 27 10.37 6.56 22.19
CA ASN A 27 10.23 5.98 23.55
C ASN A 27 11.57 5.91 24.33
N SER A 28 12.71 6.16 23.67
CA SER A 28 14.05 6.24 24.29
C SER A 28 14.79 7.50 23.83
N PRO A 29 14.30 8.70 24.21
CA PRO A 29 14.74 9.92 23.59
C PRO A 29 16.18 10.28 23.93
N LEU A 30 16.94 10.66 22.89
CA LEU A 30 18.32 11.10 23.04
C LEU A 30 18.37 12.63 23.19
N PRO A 31 19.12 13.19 24.16
CA PRO A 31 19.20 14.63 24.38
C PRO A 31 19.71 15.46 23.18
N MET A 32 20.34 14.81 22.21
CA MET A 32 20.86 15.46 21.00
C MET A 32 19.80 15.69 19.91
N VAL A 33 18.62 15.06 20.01
CA VAL A 33 17.57 15.14 19.00
C VAL A 33 16.71 16.38 19.24
N SER A 34 16.75 17.30 18.27
CA SER A 34 15.98 18.55 18.25
C SER A 34 14.60 18.40 17.59
N GLY A 35 14.42 17.39 16.73
CA GLY A 35 13.12 17.12 16.14
C GLY A 35 13.02 15.81 15.37
N TYR A 36 11.77 15.44 15.07
CA TYR A 36 11.41 14.25 14.32
C TYR A 36 10.56 14.64 13.09
N VAL A 37 10.82 14.00 11.96
CA VAL A 37 10.01 14.11 10.75
C VAL A 37 9.51 12.72 10.38
N LEU A 38 8.18 12.57 10.30
CA LEU A 38 7.53 11.33 9.89
C LEU A 38 6.78 11.60 8.59
N ASP A 39 7.21 10.95 7.52
CA ASP A 39 6.58 11.00 6.20
C ASP A 39 5.92 9.67 5.87
N SER A 40 4.77 9.70 5.19
CA SER A 40 3.99 8.49 4.87
C SER A 40 3.79 7.58 6.09
N ILE A 41 3.03 8.09 7.07
CA ILE A 41 2.87 7.48 8.40
C ILE A 41 2.19 6.10 8.29
N ALA A 42 2.92 5.04 8.65
CA ALA A 42 2.48 3.65 8.58
C ALA A 42 1.89 3.12 9.90
N THR A 43 1.85 3.96 10.93
CA THR A 43 1.58 3.58 12.32
C THR A 43 0.25 4.10 12.81
N ALA A 44 -0.31 3.34 13.75
CA ALA A 44 -1.63 3.50 14.34
C ALA A 44 -1.53 3.24 15.85
N LEU A 45 -0.72 4.03 16.54
CA LEU A 45 -0.42 3.85 17.97
C LEU A 45 -1.67 3.83 18.85
N GLY A 46 -1.90 2.72 19.55
CA GLY A 46 -3.07 2.59 20.41
C GLY A 46 -4.40 2.64 19.64
N ALA A 47 -4.35 2.59 18.32
CA ALA A 47 -5.52 2.42 17.50
C ALA A 47 -6.11 1.04 17.82
N PRO A 48 -7.44 0.93 17.91
CA PRO A 48 -8.07 -0.37 18.02
C PRO A 48 -7.71 -1.21 16.78
N ALA A 49 -7.78 -2.54 16.89
CA ALA A 49 -7.31 -3.43 15.84
C ALA A 49 -7.97 -3.16 14.47
N ASP A 50 -9.19 -2.65 14.44
CA ASP A 50 -9.90 -2.27 13.21
C ASP A 50 -9.39 -0.97 12.55
N GLU A 51 -8.57 -0.19 13.27
CA GLU A 51 -7.94 1.05 12.77
C GLU A 51 -6.42 0.89 12.55
N PHE A 52 -5.84 -0.27 12.89
CA PHE A 52 -4.41 -0.53 12.67
C PHE A 52 -4.08 -0.69 11.18
N LEU A 53 -2.91 -0.19 10.76
CA LEU A 53 -2.45 -0.31 9.38
C LEU A 53 -1.91 -1.71 9.09
N TYR A 54 -2.81 -2.64 8.81
CA TYR A 54 -2.43 -3.99 8.40
C TYR A 54 -2.16 -4.05 6.89
N LEU A 55 -1.05 -4.68 6.52
CA LEU A 55 -0.72 -4.91 5.12
C LEU A 55 -1.74 -5.81 4.42
N SER A 56 -2.39 -6.73 5.15
CA SER A 56 -3.51 -7.54 4.67
C SER A 56 -4.72 -6.72 4.20
N ASN A 57 -4.80 -5.43 4.54
CA ASN A 57 -5.81 -4.49 4.07
C ASN A 57 -5.40 -3.67 2.83
N TRP A 58 -4.19 -3.84 2.28
CA TRP A 58 -3.72 -3.03 1.14
C TRP A 58 -4.66 -3.06 -0.08
N GLY A 59 -5.34 -4.18 -0.35
CA GLY A 59 -6.35 -4.24 -1.41
C GLY A 59 -7.49 -3.23 -1.20
N ARG A 60 -7.93 -3.06 0.05
CA ARG A 60 -8.90 -2.05 0.45
C ARG A 60 -8.31 -0.64 0.37
N TYR A 61 -7.10 -0.43 0.89
CA TYR A 61 -6.44 0.88 0.96
C TYR A 61 -6.22 1.48 -0.44
N PHE A 62 -5.65 0.69 -1.36
CA PHE A 62 -5.51 1.09 -2.75
C PHE A 62 -6.86 1.37 -3.41
N GLY A 63 -7.89 0.57 -3.09
CA GLY A 63 -9.24 0.78 -3.59
C GLY A 63 -9.84 2.12 -3.16
N GLU A 64 -9.76 2.46 -1.88
CA GLU A 64 -10.26 3.72 -1.31
C GLU A 64 -9.51 4.93 -1.88
N VAL A 65 -8.18 4.88 -1.88
CA VAL A 65 -7.34 5.96 -2.43
C VAL A 65 -7.52 6.09 -3.94
N GLY A 66 -7.68 4.97 -4.65
CA GLY A 66 -8.02 4.93 -6.07
C GLY A 66 -9.35 5.61 -6.37
N ASP A 67 -10.42 5.29 -5.62
CA ASP A 67 -11.72 5.93 -5.77
C ASP A 67 -11.66 7.44 -5.45
N ASN A 68 -10.88 7.85 -4.45
CA ASN A 68 -10.62 9.26 -4.15
C ASN A 68 -9.90 9.97 -5.30
N PHE A 69 -8.87 9.34 -5.89
CA PHE A 69 -8.19 9.88 -7.05
C PHE A 69 -9.16 10.08 -8.22
N LEU A 70 -9.97 9.07 -8.55
CA LEU A 70 -10.95 9.13 -9.64
C LEU A 70 -11.99 10.23 -9.40
N ALA A 71 -12.44 10.41 -8.15
CA ALA A 71 -13.35 11.48 -7.75
C ALA A 71 -12.74 12.88 -7.92
N LEU A 72 -11.45 13.06 -7.61
CA LEU A 72 -10.74 14.32 -7.84
C LEU A 72 -10.64 14.66 -9.33
N ARG A 73 -10.40 13.67 -10.20
CA ARG A 73 -10.31 13.89 -11.65
C ARG A 73 -11.62 14.38 -12.26
N LYS A 74 -12.78 14.15 -11.63
CA LYS A 74 -14.08 14.70 -12.06
C LYS A 74 -14.08 16.24 -12.08
N LYS A 75 -13.26 16.88 -11.24
CA LYS A 75 -13.14 18.36 -11.16
C LYS A 75 -12.29 18.94 -12.30
N ASP A 76 -11.51 18.10 -12.97
CA ASP A 76 -10.65 18.53 -14.07
C ASP A 76 -11.46 18.56 -15.37
N HIS A 77 -11.65 19.77 -15.92
CA HIS A 77 -12.37 19.95 -17.18
C HIS A 77 -11.74 19.16 -18.33
N SER A 78 -10.41 19.11 -18.39
CA SER A 78 -9.68 18.39 -19.46
C SER A 78 -9.93 16.89 -19.43
N VAL A 79 -10.28 16.32 -18.27
CA VAL A 79 -10.69 14.92 -18.15
C VAL A 79 -12.17 14.77 -18.46
N ARG A 80 -13.01 15.57 -17.81
CA ARG A 80 -14.47 15.42 -17.84
C ARG A 80 -15.03 15.45 -19.27
N ILE A 81 -14.48 16.27 -20.16
CA ILE A 81 -14.94 16.36 -21.56
C ILE A 81 -14.82 15.04 -22.33
N HIS A 82 -13.92 14.14 -21.93
CA HIS A 82 -13.72 12.86 -22.61
C HIS A 82 -14.70 11.77 -22.19
N PHE A 83 -15.33 11.89 -21.02
CA PHE A 83 -16.23 10.86 -20.48
C PHE A 83 -17.72 11.23 -20.61
N GLY A 84 -18.02 12.45 -21.08
CA GLY A 84 -19.39 12.89 -21.33
C GLY A 84 -20.25 12.86 -20.07
N SER A 85 -21.35 12.12 -20.12
CA SER A 85 -22.25 11.91 -18.98
C SER A 85 -21.77 10.81 -18.02
N THR A 86 -20.91 9.90 -18.48
CA THR A 86 -20.34 8.84 -17.64
C THR A 86 -19.14 9.42 -16.87
N SER A 87 -18.96 9.03 -15.62
CA SER A 87 -17.78 9.46 -14.86
C SER A 87 -16.57 8.59 -15.19
N LEU A 88 -15.35 9.12 -15.05
CA LEU A 88 -14.11 8.32 -15.18
C LEU A 88 -14.15 7.05 -14.31
N ARG A 89 -14.71 7.15 -13.10
CA ARG A 89 -14.86 6.03 -12.16
C ARG A 89 -15.78 4.95 -12.74
N ASP A 90 -16.94 5.34 -13.23
CA ASP A 90 -17.93 4.40 -13.77
C ASP A 90 -17.44 3.82 -15.11
N THR A 91 -16.72 4.60 -15.92
CA THR A 91 -16.06 4.10 -17.12
C THR A 91 -15.01 3.04 -16.79
N LEU A 92 -14.15 3.26 -15.79
CA LEU A 92 -13.19 2.24 -15.35
C LEU A 92 -13.90 0.98 -14.86
N GLN A 93 -14.99 1.13 -14.10
CA GLN A 93 -15.79 -0.02 -13.65
C GLN A 93 -16.36 -0.81 -14.83
N ASN A 94 -16.92 -0.12 -15.83
CA ASN A 94 -17.45 -0.76 -17.04
C ASN A 94 -16.36 -1.52 -17.83
N VAL A 95 -15.16 -0.94 -17.96
CA VAL A 95 -14.02 -1.59 -18.62
C VAL A 95 -13.60 -2.86 -17.85
N ILE A 96 -13.55 -2.79 -16.52
CA ILE A 96 -13.27 -3.95 -15.66
C ILE A 96 -14.30 -5.06 -15.92
N GLU A 97 -15.59 -4.75 -15.84
CA GLU A 97 -16.68 -5.71 -16.05
C GLU A 97 -16.68 -6.30 -17.46
N GLN A 98 -16.38 -5.47 -18.47
CA GLN A 98 -16.22 -5.92 -19.85
C GLN A 98 -15.08 -6.93 -19.97
N PHE A 99 -13.94 -6.69 -19.32
CA PHE A 99 -12.80 -7.59 -19.37
C PHE A 99 -13.03 -8.89 -18.60
N GLU A 100 -13.87 -8.87 -17.56
CA GLU A 100 -14.31 -10.08 -16.85
C GLU A 100 -15.25 -10.92 -17.73
N LYS A 101 -16.18 -10.27 -18.45
CA LYS A 101 -17.14 -10.93 -19.34
C LYS A 101 -16.51 -11.40 -20.67
N GLU A 102 -15.62 -10.61 -21.23
CA GLU A 102 -15.01 -10.78 -22.56
C GLU A 102 -13.48 -10.73 -22.48
N PRO A 103 -12.84 -11.68 -21.77
CA PRO A 103 -11.39 -11.66 -21.53
C PRO A 103 -10.55 -11.83 -22.80
N ASN A 104 -11.18 -12.26 -23.89
CA ASN A 104 -10.54 -12.48 -25.19
C ASN A 104 -10.72 -11.32 -26.18
N SER A 105 -11.37 -10.22 -25.77
CA SER A 105 -11.47 -9.00 -26.59
C SER A 105 -10.08 -8.39 -26.84
N THR A 106 -9.98 -7.54 -27.87
CA THR A 106 -8.68 -6.98 -28.32
C THR A 106 -7.92 -6.29 -27.20
N CYS A 107 -8.54 -5.32 -26.52
CA CYS A 107 -7.86 -4.60 -25.43
C CYS A 107 -7.72 -5.45 -24.15
N ALA A 108 -8.63 -6.40 -23.88
CA ALA A 108 -8.45 -7.33 -22.75
C ALA A 108 -7.19 -8.19 -22.93
N LYS A 109 -7.02 -8.80 -24.11
CA LYS A 109 -5.79 -9.55 -24.45
C LYS A 109 -4.54 -8.68 -24.36
N LEU A 110 -4.63 -7.43 -24.79
CA LEU A 110 -3.52 -6.51 -24.70
C LEU A 110 -3.13 -6.24 -23.24
N ILE A 111 -4.12 -6.03 -22.38
CA ILE A 111 -3.94 -5.75 -20.94
C ILE A 111 -3.40 -6.96 -20.16
N SER A 112 -3.68 -8.19 -20.59
CA SER A 112 -3.03 -9.38 -20.03
C SER A 112 -1.50 -9.37 -20.14
N ASN A 113 -0.92 -8.50 -20.98
CA ASN A 113 0.53 -8.32 -21.06
C ASN A 113 1.12 -7.40 -19.99
N VAL A 114 0.29 -6.75 -19.16
CA VAL A 114 0.79 -6.01 -18.00
C VAL A 114 1.50 -6.98 -17.06
N LYS A 115 2.75 -6.68 -16.70
CA LYS A 115 3.54 -7.49 -15.76
C LYS A 115 2.90 -7.42 -14.38
N THR A 116 2.48 -8.59 -13.92
CA THR A 116 2.10 -8.84 -12.52
C THR A 116 3.12 -9.79 -11.90
N ILE A 117 3.14 -9.93 -10.57
CA ILE A 117 4.09 -10.83 -9.91
C ILE A 117 3.87 -12.29 -10.31
N ARG A 118 2.63 -12.74 -10.43
CA ARG A 118 2.33 -14.12 -10.83
C ARG A 118 2.55 -14.33 -12.33
N GLY A 119 2.32 -13.30 -13.13
CA GLY A 119 2.19 -13.41 -14.58
C GLY A 119 0.95 -14.19 -15.00
N GLY A 120 0.44 -13.90 -16.20
CA GLY A 120 -0.72 -14.62 -16.75
C GLY A 120 -2.03 -14.41 -15.98
N ASP A 121 -2.14 -13.30 -15.24
CA ASP A 121 -3.39 -12.95 -14.56
C ASP A 121 -4.51 -12.61 -15.57
N PRO A 122 -5.79 -12.82 -15.20
CA PRO A 122 -6.91 -12.39 -16.02
C PRO A 122 -6.82 -10.89 -16.36
N PRO A 123 -7.28 -10.45 -17.55
CA PRO A 123 -7.18 -9.05 -17.98
C PRO A 123 -7.68 -8.04 -16.94
N ALA A 124 -8.80 -8.34 -16.26
CA ALA A 124 -9.37 -7.45 -15.26
C ALA A 124 -8.53 -7.38 -13.97
N VAL A 125 -7.80 -8.44 -13.63
CA VAL A 125 -6.83 -8.45 -12.53
C VAL A 125 -5.62 -7.61 -12.94
N ALA A 126 -5.03 -7.89 -14.11
CA ALA A 126 -3.90 -7.16 -14.67
C ALA A 126 -4.19 -5.66 -14.81
N LEU A 127 -5.42 -5.29 -15.18
CA LEU A 127 -5.90 -3.90 -15.25
C LEU A 127 -5.84 -3.19 -13.90
N ARG A 128 -6.35 -3.83 -12.83
CA ARG A 128 -6.32 -3.27 -11.46
C ARG A 128 -4.89 -3.05 -10.99
N VAL A 129 -3.99 -4.02 -11.25
CA VAL A 129 -2.57 -3.94 -10.91
C VAL A 129 -1.85 -2.83 -11.68
N GLY A 130 -2.07 -2.75 -13.00
CA GLY A 130 -1.47 -1.71 -13.84
C GLY A 130 -1.86 -0.31 -13.39
N HIS A 131 -3.13 -0.11 -13.00
CA HIS A 131 -3.57 1.15 -12.40
C HIS A 131 -2.93 1.41 -11.04
N GLY A 132 -2.72 0.36 -10.22
CA GLY A 132 -2.03 0.49 -8.94
C GLY A 132 -0.60 0.98 -9.11
N ALA A 133 0.13 0.43 -10.08
CA ALA A 133 1.48 0.86 -10.44
C ALA A 133 1.51 2.35 -10.85
N LEU A 134 0.54 2.80 -11.65
CA LEU A 134 0.42 4.21 -12.01
C LEU A 134 0.09 5.08 -10.79
N LEU A 135 -0.81 4.63 -9.90
CA LEU A 135 -1.27 5.40 -8.74
C LEU A 135 -0.13 5.68 -7.76
N MET A 136 0.79 4.74 -7.58
CA MET A 136 1.92 4.86 -6.65
C MET A 136 2.91 5.96 -7.03
N ASP A 137 3.04 6.29 -8.32
CA ASP A 137 3.94 7.35 -8.76
C ASP A 137 3.17 8.66 -9.05
N MET A 138 3.64 9.76 -8.43
CA MET A 138 2.97 11.05 -8.50
C MET A 138 2.88 11.62 -9.93
N TYR A 139 3.82 11.27 -10.80
CA TYR A 139 3.88 11.68 -12.20
C TYR A 139 3.11 10.71 -13.10
N GLN A 140 3.15 9.41 -12.80
CA GLN A 140 2.48 8.40 -13.62
C GLN A 140 0.97 8.37 -13.40
N ARG A 141 0.48 8.66 -12.19
CA ARG A 141 -0.96 8.63 -11.88
C ARG A 141 -1.80 9.53 -12.78
N ARG A 142 -1.22 10.60 -13.35
CA ARG A 142 -1.92 11.47 -14.32
C ARG A 142 -2.36 10.74 -15.59
N PHE A 143 -1.70 9.64 -15.95
CA PHE A 143 -2.02 8.84 -17.13
C PHE A 143 -3.23 7.93 -16.94
N ILE A 144 -3.67 7.69 -15.70
CA ILE A 144 -4.84 6.84 -15.39
C ILE A 144 -6.06 7.26 -16.22
N SER A 145 -6.36 8.56 -16.27
CA SER A 145 -7.53 9.05 -17.03
C SER A 145 -7.43 8.75 -18.53
N ALA A 146 -6.26 9.00 -19.14
CA ALA A 146 -6.05 8.73 -20.56
C ALA A 146 -6.06 7.23 -20.87
N PHE A 147 -5.51 6.41 -19.96
CA PHE A 147 -5.46 4.97 -20.10
C PHE A 147 -6.87 4.37 -20.08
N VAL A 148 -7.71 4.75 -19.10
CA VAL A 148 -9.12 4.33 -19.04
C VAL A 148 -9.89 4.76 -20.29
N TYR A 149 -9.71 6.01 -20.73
CA TYR A 149 -10.40 6.53 -21.92
C TYR A 149 -10.13 5.68 -23.16
N ARG A 150 -8.85 5.37 -23.42
CA ARG A 150 -8.43 4.57 -24.57
C ARG A 150 -8.86 3.12 -24.47
N LEU A 151 -8.84 2.53 -23.27
CA LEU A 151 -9.32 1.16 -23.07
C LEU A 151 -10.82 1.03 -23.29
N ASN A 152 -11.61 2.03 -22.88
CA ASN A 152 -13.05 2.05 -23.11
C ASN A 152 -13.41 2.17 -24.60
N ARG A 153 -12.61 2.92 -25.36
CA ARG A 153 -12.83 3.12 -26.80
C ARG A 153 -12.31 1.95 -27.63
N CYS A 154 -11.10 1.48 -27.33
CA CYS A 154 -10.43 0.34 -27.97
C CYS A 154 -10.44 0.38 -29.51
N GLU A 155 -10.27 1.57 -30.10
CA GLU A 155 -10.13 1.73 -31.55
C GLU A 155 -8.74 1.26 -32.05
N PRO A 156 -8.55 0.98 -33.35
CA PRO A 156 -7.25 0.55 -33.89
C PRO A 156 -6.07 1.46 -33.46
N ASP A 157 -6.24 2.77 -33.53
CA ASP A 157 -5.20 3.73 -33.08
C ASP A 157 -4.97 3.70 -31.56
N ASP A 158 -5.98 3.29 -30.77
CA ASP A 158 -5.78 3.06 -29.34
C ASP A 158 -4.94 1.83 -29.09
N VAL A 159 -5.11 0.76 -29.86
CA VAL A 159 -4.36 -0.49 -29.69
C VAL A 159 -2.86 -0.23 -29.84
N ASP A 160 -2.44 0.57 -30.81
CA ASP A 160 -1.03 0.92 -31.00
C ASP A 160 -0.47 1.72 -29.82
N VAL A 161 -1.22 2.74 -29.36
CA VAL A 161 -0.81 3.57 -28.22
C VAL A 161 -0.77 2.75 -26.92
N LEU A 162 -1.78 1.93 -26.68
CA LEU A 162 -1.89 1.07 -25.50
C LEU A 162 -0.77 0.03 -25.49
N THR A 163 -0.37 -0.50 -26.65
CA THR A 163 0.75 -1.44 -26.76
C THR A 163 2.06 -0.79 -26.31
N LEU A 164 2.34 0.43 -26.79
CA LEU A 164 3.52 1.18 -26.35
C LEU A 164 3.44 1.56 -24.87
N PHE A 165 2.26 1.95 -24.40
CA PHE A 165 2.03 2.33 -23.01
C PHE A 165 2.27 1.15 -22.08
N ILE A 166 1.74 -0.04 -22.38
CA ILE A 166 1.93 -1.26 -21.57
C ILE A 166 3.38 -1.69 -21.57
N LYS A 167 4.09 -1.58 -22.71
CA LYS A 167 5.54 -1.80 -22.75
C LYS A 167 6.28 -0.87 -21.77
N SER A 168 5.90 0.41 -21.74
CA SER A 168 6.51 1.41 -20.85
C SER A 168 6.15 1.15 -19.38
N LEU A 169 4.89 0.80 -19.11
CA LEU A 169 4.42 0.42 -17.78
C LEU A 169 5.17 -0.80 -17.25
N ASN A 170 5.39 -1.80 -18.10
CA ASN A 170 6.15 -3.00 -17.74
C ASN A 170 7.62 -2.71 -17.44
N ALA A 171 8.20 -1.71 -18.10
CA ALA A 171 9.57 -1.28 -17.84
C ALA A 171 9.71 -0.57 -16.48
N LEU A 172 8.63 0.00 -15.94
CA LEU A 172 8.64 0.55 -14.56
C LEU A 172 8.76 -0.54 -13.50
N SER A 173 8.41 -1.79 -13.85
CA SER A 173 8.51 -2.95 -12.96
C SER A 173 9.78 -3.78 -13.19
N ASP A 174 10.68 -3.33 -14.07
CA ASP A 174 11.94 -4.03 -14.29
C ASP A 174 12.88 -3.81 -13.09
N PRO A 175 13.61 -4.86 -12.65
CA PRO A 175 14.51 -4.73 -11.51
C PRO A 175 15.56 -3.65 -11.74
N ILE A 176 15.78 -2.83 -10.71
CA ILE A 176 16.86 -1.85 -10.65
C ILE A 176 18.02 -2.40 -9.80
N PRO A 177 19.26 -1.91 -9.97
CA PRO A 177 20.41 -2.40 -9.21
C PRO A 177 20.19 -2.39 -7.69
N GLU A 178 19.43 -1.43 -7.18
CA GLU A 178 19.10 -1.28 -5.77
C GLU A 178 18.27 -2.45 -5.21
N ASP A 179 17.51 -3.15 -6.05
CA ASP A 179 16.71 -4.31 -5.64
C ASP A 179 17.60 -5.45 -5.12
N ALA A 180 18.87 -5.50 -5.53
CA ALA A 180 19.83 -6.46 -5.01
C ALA A 180 20.13 -6.29 -3.51
N TYR A 181 19.86 -5.10 -2.95
CA TYR A 181 20.02 -4.82 -1.52
C TYR A 181 18.72 -5.04 -0.73
N ALA A 182 17.61 -5.34 -1.40
CA ALA A 182 16.35 -5.61 -0.73
C ALA A 182 16.33 -7.03 -0.14
N SER A 183 16.04 -7.14 1.16
CA SER A 183 15.86 -8.43 1.82
C SER A 183 14.39 -8.80 1.90
N ALA A 184 13.92 -9.61 0.97
CA ALA A 184 12.55 -10.14 0.99
C ALA A 184 12.26 -10.93 2.27
N LEU A 185 13.24 -11.69 2.78
CA LEU A 185 13.10 -12.43 4.04
C LEU A 185 12.89 -11.48 5.22
N LEU A 186 13.69 -10.43 5.34
CA LEU A 186 13.53 -9.44 6.42
C LEU A 186 12.19 -8.70 6.30
N TYR A 187 11.81 -8.31 5.08
CA TYR A 187 10.53 -7.66 4.81
C TYR A 187 9.37 -8.53 5.31
N TYR A 188 9.28 -9.79 4.87
CA TYR A 188 8.18 -10.67 5.29
C TYR A 188 8.25 -11.08 6.77
N LEU A 189 9.44 -11.21 7.34
CA LEU A 189 9.60 -11.42 8.78
C LEU A 189 8.97 -10.28 9.58
N ILE A 190 9.23 -9.03 9.19
CA ILE A 190 8.65 -7.84 9.84
C ILE A 190 7.14 -7.79 9.60
N VAL A 191 6.70 -7.91 8.34
CA VAL A 191 5.28 -7.79 7.98
C VAL A 191 4.42 -8.82 8.71
N TYR A 192 4.82 -10.09 8.69
CA TYR A 192 4.04 -11.15 9.32
C TYR A 192 4.13 -11.16 10.84
N SER A 193 5.18 -10.58 11.42
CA SER A 193 5.26 -10.44 12.87
C SER A 193 4.46 -9.22 13.34
N GLU A 194 4.51 -8.08 12.64
CA GLU A 194 4.04 -6.79 13.20
C GLU A 194 2.85 -6.15 12.49
N MET A 195 2.65 -6.44 11.20
CA MET A 195 1.74 -5.68 10.32
C MET A 195 0.75 -6.56 9.56
N TRP A 196 0.57 -7.80 10.00
CA TRP A 196 -0.42 -8.72 9.44
C TRP A 196 -1.53 -8.97 10.46
N GLU A 197 -2.78 -9.05 10.01
CA GLU A 197 -3.91 -9.38 10.88
C GLU A 197 -3.69 -10.77 11.52
N ASN A 198 -3.79 -10.86 12.84
CA ASN A 198 -3.74 -12.11 13.58
C ASN A 198 -4.96 -12.22 14.51
N PRO A 199 -5.90 -13.16 14.26
CA PRO A 199 -5.87 -14.20 13.22
C PRO A 199 -5.98 -13.63 11.80
N THR A 200 -5.37 -14.33 10.83
CA THR A 200 -5.40 -13.90 9.42
C THR A 200 -6.80 -14.03 8.83
N PRO A 201 -7.23 -13.06 8.00
CA PRO A 201 -8.38 -13.20 7.11
C PRO A 201 -8.32 -14.49 6.30
N ASP A 202 -9.46 -15.09 6.01
CA ASP A 202 -9.54 -16.20 5.07
C ASP A 202 -9.27 -15.75 3.62
N GLN A 203 -8.97 -16.70 2.73
CA GLN A 203 -8.68 -16.38 1.33
C GLN A 203 -9.85 -15.68 0.60
N ALA A 204 -11.10 -15.97 0.98
CA ALA A 204 -12.27 -15.38 0.35
C ALA A 204 -12.39 -13.90 0.70
N GLN A 205 -12.15 -13.52 1.96
CA GLN A 205 -12.11 -12.14 2.41
C GLN A 205 -10.99 -11.36 1.72
N MET A 206 -9.78 -11.94 1.65
CA MET A 206 -8.65 -11.31 0.96
C MET A 206 -8.93 -11.08 -0.53
N THR A 207 -9.50 -12.09 -1.19
CA THR A 207 -9.90 -12.00 -2.60
C THR A 207 -10.98 -10.94 -2.80
N THR A 208 -11.96 -10.86 -1.90
CA THR A 208 -13.03 -9.85 -1.94
C THR A 208 -12.47 -8.44 -1.80
N ARG A 209 -11.55 -8.21 -0.84
CA ARG A 209 -10.86 -6.91 -0.66
C ARG A 209 -10.18 -6.46 -1.96
N PHE A 210 -9.52 -7.39 -2.65
CA PHE A 210 -8.88 -7.11 -3.94
C PHE A 210 -9.91 -6.85 -5.06
N MET A 211 -10.85 -7.77 -5.29
CA MET A 211 -11.78 -7.70 -6.43
C MET A 211 -12.73 -6.51 -6.36
N ASN A 212 -13.08 -6.04 -5.16
CA ASN A 212 -13.92 -4.86 -4.95
C ASN A 212 -13.20 -3.53 -5.26
N SER A 213 -11.87 -3.55 -5.41
CA SER A 213 -11.09 -2.38 -5.80
C SER A 213 -10.99 -2.24 -7.32
N ARG A 214 -10.98 -0.99 -7.82
CA ARG A 214 -10.76 -0.69 -9.24
C ARG A 214 -9.29 -0.45 -9.55
N ILE A 215 -8.54 -0.06 -8.53
CA ILE A 215 -7.11 0.21 -8.55
C ILE A 215 -6.52 -0.52 -7.34
N SER A 216 -5.49 -1.33 -7.56
CA SER A 216 -4.93 -2.19 -6.52
C SER A 216 -3.46 -2.52 -6.75
N ASN A 217 -2.73 -2.87 -5.70
CA ASN A 217 -1.34 -3.35 -5.81
C ASN A 217 -1.25 -4.83 -6.24
N GLY A 218 -2.38 -5.55 -6.32
CA GLY A 218 -2.45 -6.84 -7.00
C GLY A 218 -2.04 -8.09 -6.24
N GLN A 219 -1.36 -7.98 -5.10
CA GLN A 219 -0.58 -9.14 -4.61
C GLN A 219 -0.87 -9.51 -3.17
N THR A 220 -1.31 -8.57 -2.35
CA THR A 220 -1.54 -8.81 -0.93
C THR A 220 -2.50 -9.98 -0.70
N TYR A 221 -3.53 -10.13 -1.55
CA TYR A 221 -4.51 -11.20 -1.40
C TYR A 221 -3.96 -12.62 -1.64
N LEU A 222 -2.77 -12.75 -2.22
CA LEU A 222 -2.10 -14.04 -2.46
C LEU A 222 -1.19 -14.45 -1.29
N LEU A 223 -0.94 -13.55 -0.34
CA LEU A 223 0.07 -13.74 0.71
C LEU A 223 -0.42 -14.59 1.89
N ASN A 224 -1.71 -14.96 1.97
CA ASN A 224 -2.23 -15.79 3.07
C ASN A 224 -1.47 -17.11 3.19
N SER A 225 -1.27 -17.81 2.08
CA SER A 225 -0.53 -19.08 2.07
C SER A 225 0.90 -18.91 2.58
N GLN A 226 1.56 -17.82 2.19
CA GLN A 226 2.92 -17.50 2.63
C GLN A 226 2.95 -17.13 4.12
N TYR A 227 2.02 -16.28 4.60
CA TYR A 227 1.86 -15.96 6.02
C TYR A 227 1.67 -17.23 6.86
N CYS A 228 0.79 -18.14 6.43
CA CYS A 228 0.53 -19.38 7.15
C CYS A 228 1.76 -20.31 7.18
N ALA A 229 2.54 -20.36 6.10
CA ALA A 229 3.79 -21.11 6.05
C ALA A 229 4.86 -20.51 6.97
N PHE A 230 4.97 -19.18 7.01
CA PHE A 230 5.93 -18.43 7.83
C PHE A 230 5.58 -18.49 9.32
N SER A 231 4.35 -18.14 9.68
CA SER A 231 3.93 -17.97 11.07
C SER A 231 3.65 -19.28 11.80
N LYS A 232 3.33 -20.36 11.05
CA LYS A 232 2.79 -21.61 11.61
C LYS A 232 1.52 -21.40 12.45
N ALA A 233 0.76 -20.33 12.17
CA ALA A 233 -0.44 -19.99 12.91
C ALA A 233 -1.48 -21.13 12.84
N LYS A 234 -1.97 -21.55 14.02
CA LYS A 234 -3.02 -22.56 14.16
C LYS A 234 -4.39 -21.88 14.07
N SER A 235 -4.91 -21.72 12.85
CA SER A 235 -6.20 -21.09 12.59
C SER A 235 -6.91 -21.77 11.43
N SER A 236 -8.25 -21.70 11.42
CA SER A 236 -9.05 -22.25 10.31
C SER A 236 -8.67 -21.65 8.95
N SER A 237 -8.32 -20.36 8.92
CA SER A 237 -7.84 -19.67 7.73
C SER A 237 -6.50 -20.22 7.21
N CYS A 238 -5.66 -20.78 8.08
CA CYS A 238 -4.39 -21.40 7.66
C CYS A 238 -4.50 -22.88 7.33
N ASP A 239 -5.49 -23.57 7.90
CA ASP A 239 -5.71 -25.00 7.67
C ASP A 239 -6.04 -25.31 6.19
N GLU A 240 -6.68 -24.37 5.49
CA GLU A 240 -7.07 -24.50 4.07
C GLU A 240 -5.86 -24.69 3.14
N PHE A 241 -4.69 -24.14 3.48
CA PHE A 241 -3.50 -24.18 2.63
C PHE A 241 -2.64 -25.42 2.84
N GLY A 242 -2.76 -26.12 3.97
CA GLY A 242 -1.96 -27.30 4.28
C GLY A 242 -0.45 -27.06 4.42
N VAL A 243 0.01 -25.81 4.49
CA VAL A 243 1.44 -25.41 4.50
C VAL A 243 2.10 -25.41 5.90
N GLY A 244 1.30 -25.50 6.97
CA GLY A 244 1.79 -25.49 8.35
C GLY A 244 2.23 -26.86 8.91
N ARG A 245 2.11 -27.94 8.14
CA ARG A 245 2.11 -29.33 8.65
C ARG A 245 3.48 -29.99 8.88
N TYR A 246 4.58 -29.31 8.57
CA TYR A 246 5.93 -29.81 8.85
C TYR A 246 6.44 -29.32 10.21
N ASP A 247 7.19 -30.17 10.92
CA ASP A 247 7.77 -29.86 12.23
C ASP A 247 8.91 -28.83 12.10
N ALA A 248 8.56 -27.56 12.35
CA ALA A 248 9.49 -26.44 12.39
C ALA A 248 8.83 -25.27 13.12
N ASN A 249 9.67 -24.42 13.72
CA ASN A 249 9.23 -23.16 14.29
C ASN A 249 8.82 -22.17 13.19
N GLY A 250 7.93 -21.23 13.55
CA GLY A 250 7.61 -20.11 12.67
C GLY A 250 8.81 -19.18 12.48
N ILE A 251 8.90 -18.57 11.30
CA ILE A 251 9.84 -17.51 10.94
C ILE A 251 9.15 -16.18 11.26
N ILE A 252 8.87 -15.97 12.54
CA ILE A 252 8.25 -14.78 13.13
C ILE A 252 8.90 -14.48 14.48
N TYR A 253 8.78 -13.26 14.98
CA TYR A 253 9.27 -12.87 16.29
C TYR A 253 8.16 -12.34 17.19
N GLU A 254 8.39 -12.45 18.50
CA GLU A 254 7.49 -11.87 19.50
C GLU A 254 7.61 -10.34 19.52
N HIS A 255 6.48 -9.67 19.75
CA HIS A 255 6.44 -8.23 19.87
C HIS A 255 7.28 -7.75 21.06
N ASP A 256 8.08 -6.72 20.81
CA ASP A 256 8.80 -6.05 21.89
C ASP A 256 7.87 -5.21 22.77
N GLN A 257 8.39 -4.73 23.89
CA GLN A 257 7.62 -3.92 24.84
C GLN A 257 7.19 -2.55 24.30
N TYR A 258 7.60 -2.14 23.10
CA TYR A 258 7.23 -0.88 22.44
C TYR A 258 6.30 -1.08 21.24
N TRP A 259 6.01 -2.33 20.85
CA TRP A 259 5.03 -2.62 19.81
C TRP A 259 3.65 -2.10 20.23
N ASN A 260 3.00 -1.39 19.31
CA ASN A 260 1.71 -0.72 19.51
C ASN A 260 1.66 0.19 20.76
N LYS A 261 2.80 0.81 21.14
CA LYS A 261 2.85 1.76 22.26
C LYS A 261 3.13 3.18 21.81
N THR A 262 2.31 4.09 22.30
CA THR A 262 2.48 5.52 22.07
C THR A 262 3.82 6.03 22.59
N ALA A 263 4.51 6.85 21.80
CA ALA A 263 5.69 7.58 22.23
C ALA A 263 5.33 8.95 22.82
N SER A 264 6.07 9.38 23.83
CA SER A 264 6.00 10.76 24.34
C SER A 264 6.93 11.67 23.55
N ILE A 265 6.51 12.92 23.29
CA ILE A 265 7.43 13.91 22.70
C ILE A 265 8.36 14.43 23.80
N PRO A 266 9.70 14.33 23.62
CA PRO A 266 10.64 14.88 24.59
C PRO A 266 10.52 16.39 24.71
N LYS A 267 10.81 16.93 25.90
CA LYS A 267 10.83 18.38 26.13
C LYS A 267 11.82 19.05 25.17
N ASN A 268 11.42 20.17 24.58
CA ASN A 268 12.19 20.95 23.60
C ASN A 268 12.44 20.24 22.25
N THR A 269 11.61 19.25 21.89
CA THR A 269 11.66 18.56 20.60
C THR A 269 10.39 18.84 19.80
N SER A 270 10.54 19.09 18.49
CA SER A 270 9.40 19.28 17.58
C SER A 270 9.13 18.03 16.74
N VAL A 271 7.86 17.74 16.43
CA VAL A 271 7.48 16.67 15.51
C VAL A 271 6.77 17.28 14.30
N LEU A 272 7.19 16.90 13.09
CA LEU A 272 6.57 17.24 11.82
C LEU A 272 6.02 15.97 11.16
N LEU A 273 4.74 16.00 10.80
CA LEU A 273 4.01 14.88 10.22
C LEU A 273 3.62 15.21 8.78
N PHE A 274 4.02 14.37 7.83
CA PHE A 274 3.59 14.42 6.45
C PHE A 274 2.71 13.20 6.15
N SER A 275 1.54 13.47 5.56
CA SER A 275 0.62 12.41 5.14
C SER A 275 -0.01 12.79 3.80
N GLY A 276 0.12 11.90 2.83
CA GLY A 276 -0.42 12.08 1.49
C GLY A 276 -1.87 11.61 1.41
N GLY A 277 -2.81 12.52 1.10
CA GLY A 277 -4.22 12.14 0.87
C GLY A 277 -4.45 11.23 -0.36
N LEU A 278 -3.39 10.99 -1.15
CA LEU A 278 -3.38 10.08 -2.30
C LEU A 278 -2.25 9.04 -2.21
N ASP A 279 -1.76 8.76 -1.00
CA ASP A 279 -0.80 7.68 -0.75
C ASP A 279 -1.56 6.36 -0.48
N PRO A 280 -1.52 5.37 -1.38
CA PRO A 280 -2.23 4.11 -1.18
C PRO A 280 -1.48 3.10 -0.29
N GLN A 281 -0.19 3.30 -0.02
CA GLN A 281 0.63 2.38 0.79
C GLN A 281 0.48 2.67 2.28
N THR A 282 0.44 3.97 2.62
CA THR A 282 0.19 4.46 3.98
C THR A 282 -0.95 5.50 3.93
N PRO A 283 -2.19 5.04 3.69
CA PRO A 283 -3.34 5.93 3.54
C PRO A 283 -3.52 6.86 4.74
N SER A 284 -3.75 8.13 4.43
CA SER A 284 -4.13 9.16 5.39
C SER A 284 -5.54 8.90 5.92
N TYR A 285 -5.69 7.99 6.88
CA TYR A 285 -6.90 7.95 7.68
C TYR A 285 -6.87 9.15 8.62
N GLU A 286 -7.89 10.01 8.52
CA GLU A 286 -8.07 11.14 9.44
C GLU A 286 -8.09 10.66 10.91
N GLY A 287 -8.56 9.42 11.14
CA GLY A 287 -8.46 8.71 12.42
C GLY A 287 -7.02 8.49 12.87
N LEU A 288 -6.14 7.97 12.01
CA LEU A 288 -4.72 7.74 12.33
C LEU A 288 -4.00 9.05 12.68
N LEU A 289 -4.19 10.10 11.89
CA LEU A 289 -3.56 11.39 12.18
C LEU A 289 -4.09 11.98 13.51
N LYS A 290 -5.41 11.86 13.77
CA LYS A 290 -6.01 12.27 15.05
C LYS A 290 -5.54 11.43 16.23
N ILE A 291 -5.29 10.13 16.04
CA ILE A 291 -4.77 9.24 17.08
C ILE A 291 -3.33 9.61 17.42
N VAL A 292 -2.49 9.82 16.39
CA VAL A 292 -1.10 10.28 16.57
C VAL A 292 -1.08 11.64 17.28
N LEU A 293 -1.92 12.59 16.84
CA LEU A 293 -2.02 13.90 17.48
C LEU A 293 -2.55 13.81 18.93
N LYS A 294 -3.59 13.01 19.20
CA LYS A 294 -4.12 12.82 20.56
C LYS A 294 -3.11 12.16 21.49
N SER A 295 -2.40 11.14 21.01
CA SER A 295 -1.29 10.48 21.70
C SER A 295 -0.21 11.47 22.13
N ILE A 296 0.12 12.37 21.21
CA ILE A 296 1.11 13.43 21.40
C ILE A 296 0.59 14.52 22.35
N GLU A 297 -0.67 14.91 22.25
CA GLU A 297 -1.24 15.98 23.08
C GLU A 297 -1.47 15.54 24.54
N SER A 298 -1.81 14.26 24.79
CA SER A 298 -1.99 13.76 26.16
C SER A 298 -0.70 13.81 26.97
N THR A 299 0.47 13.73 26.31
CA THR A 299 1.79 13.79 26.95
C THR A 299 2.31 15.22 27.16
N LEU A 300 1.64 16.25 26.64
CA LEU A 300 1.94 17.66 26.91
C LEU A 300 1.19 18.24 28.12
N LYS A 301 0.21 17.50 28.65
CA LYS A 301 -0.64 17.93 29.78
C LYS A 301 -0.20 17.37 31.14
N GLU A 302 0.87 16.58 31.18
CA GLU A 302 1.57 16.12 32.40
C GLU A 302 2.93 16.84 32.54
#